data_AF-A0A5D0CR56-F1
#
_entry.id   AF-A0A5D0CR56-F1
#
_cell.length_a   1.000
_cell.length_b   1.000
_cell.length_c   1.000
_cell.angle_alpha   90.00
_cell.angle_beta   90.00
_cell.angle_gamma   90.00
#
_symmetry.space_group_name_H-M   'P 1'
#
loop_
_entity.id
_entity.type
_entity.pdbx_description
1 polymer ?
#
loop_
_entity_poly.entity_id
_entity_poly.type
_entity_poly.pdbx_seq_one_letter_code
_entity_poly.pdbx_strand_id
1 'polypeptide(L)'
;MNRTNAKWETAVQRTRAPWHLWLTGLFFLFVYANGIYDYFMMLGHNEAYYSAKNYGAAVFDYFTDYPAVPLICWTLNVFTGLIAPILLLLRSRWAVPVSLISALSILGLEGITFAFMGRWHVLGPWISLFDIEILGMTFGLYFYCRALKQRGVLR
;
A
#
# COMPACT_ATOMS: atom_id res chain seq x y z
N MET A 1 -64.59 4.07 -7.23
CA MET A 1 -63.37 3.25 -7.36
C MET A 1 -62.45 3.90 -8.37
N ASN A 2 -61.33 4.49 -7.95
CA ASN A 2 -60.26 4.87 -8.88
C ASN A 2 -58.92 4.60 -8.20
N ARG A 3 -58.28 3.49 -8.60
CA ARG A 3 -56.96 3.09 -8.11
C ARG A 3 -55.91 3.78 -8.99
N THR A 4 -55.36 4.89 -8.52
CA THR A 4 -54.18 5.51 -9.11
C THR A 4 -52.95 4.66 -8.77
N ASN A 5 -52.40 4.03 -9.81
CA ASN A 5 -51.20 3.20 -9.76
C ASN A 5 -49.98 4.07 -9.47
N ALA A 6 -49.53 4.13 -8.22
CA ALA A 6 -48.25 4.70 -7.86
C ALA A 6 -47.13 3.75 -8.31
N LYS A 7 -46.56 4.03 -9.50
CA LYS A 7 -45.27 3.46 -9.93
C LYS A 7 -44.19 3.95 -8.97
N TRP A 8 -43.75 3.10 -8.06
CA TRP A 8 -42.51 3.30 -7.32
C TRP A 8 -41.35 3.09 -8.29
N GLU A 9 -40.89 4.15 -8.94
CA GLU A 9 -39.56 4.13 -9.54
C GLU A 9 -38.56 4.11 -8.38
N THR A 10 -38.07 2.92 -8.02
CA THR A 10 -36.90 2.77 -7.16
C THR A 10 -35.70 3.32 -7.93
N ALA A 11 -35.53 4.64 -7.90
CA ALA A 11 -34.34 5.29 -8.41
C ALA A 11 -33.15 4.66 -7.66
N VAL A 12 -32.40 3.80 -8.35
CA VAL A 12 -31.14 3.26 -7.85
C VAL A 12 -30.22 4.46 -7.66
N GLN A 13 -30.20 5.00 -6.44
CA GLN A 13 -29.34 6.11 -6.06
C GLN A 13 -27.89 5.65 -6.27
N ARG A 14 -27.30 6.02 -7.42
CA ARG A 14 -25.88 5.77 -7.68
C ARG A 14 -25.12 6.63 -6.67
N THR A 15 -24.54 5.99 -5.66
CA THR A 15 -23.53 6.60 -4.80
C THR A 15 -22.42 7.17 -5.67
N ARG A 16 -22.40 8.50 -5.81
CA ARG A 16 -21.35 9.23 -6.53
C ARG A 16 -20.04 8.97 -5.79
N ALA A 17 -18.94 8.73 -6.51
CA ALA A 17 -17.67 8.63 -5.78
C ALA A 17 -17.34 9.98 -5.17
N PRO A 18 -16.88 9.99 -3.91
CA PRO A 18 -16.34 11.18 -3.32
C PRO A 18 -15.02 11.56 -4.02
N TRP A 19 -14.72 12.85 -4.08
CA TRP A 19 -13.50 13.36 -4.71
C TRP A 19 -12.23 12.80 -4.05
N HIS A 20 -12.27 12.60 -2.72
CA HIS A 20 -11.14 12.09 -1.94
C HIS A 20 -10.75 10.66 -2.33
N LEU A 21 -11.64 9.88 -2.94
CA LEU A 21 -11.29 8.56 -3.52
C LEU A 21 -10.20 8.67 -4.58
N TRP A 22 -10.33 9.65 -5.47
CA TRP A 22 -9.38 9.86 -6.56
C TRP A 22 -8.04 10.37 -6.04
N LEU A 23 -8.07 11.35 -5.14
CA LEU A 23 -6.85 11.87 -4.53
C LEU A 23 -6.08 10.76 -3.78
N THR A 24 -6.76 10.01 -2.90
CA THR A 24 -6.15 8.91 -2.16
C THR A 24 -5.63 7.83 -3.10
N GLY A 25 -6.41 7.42 -4.11
CA GLY A 25 -5.98 6.41 -5.07
C GLY A 25 -4.73 6.82 -5.84
N LEU A 26 -4.68 8.03 -6.38
CA LEU A 26 -3.50 8.52 -7.11
C LEU A 26 -2.29 8.71 -6.21
N PHE A 27 -2.49 9.20 -4.99
CA PHE A 27 -1.43 9.35 -4.00
C PHE A 27 -0.76 8.01 -3.67
N PHE A 28 -1.56 7.00 -3.31
CA PHE A 28 -1.01 5.67 -3.00
C PHE A 28 -0.42 4.98 -4.23
N LEU A 29 -0.99 5.20 -5.43
CA LEU A 29 -0.40 4.69 -6.66
C LEU A 29 1.02 5.26 -6.87
N PHE A 30 1.21 6.55 -6.63
CA PHE A 30 2.53 7.19 -6.69
C PHE A 30 3.49 6.62 -5.64
N VAL A 31 3.06 6.52 -4.39
CA VAL A 31 3.88 5.97 -3.29
C VAL A 31 4.35 4.56 -3.61
N TYR A 32 3.45 3.65 -3.99
CA TYR A 32 3.81 2.27 -4.28
C TYR A 32 4.53 2.06 -5.61
N ALA A 33 4.34 2.95 -6.59
CA ALA A 33 5.18 2.94 -7.80
C ALA A 33 6.65 3.22 -7.45
N ASN A 34 6.91 4.20 -6.56
CA ASN A 34 8.25 4.45 -6.04
C ASN A 34 8.75 3.25 -5.21
N GLY A 35 7.90 2.65 -4.36
CA GLY A 35 8.27 1.46 -3.60
C GLY A 35 8.67 0.25 -4.46
N ILE A 36 8.02 0.05 -5.60
CA ILE A 36 8.40 -1.00 -6.58
C ILE A 36 9.71 -0.64 -7.29
N TYR A 37 9.90 0.63 -7.65
CA TYR A 37 11.16 1.10 -8.22
C TYR A 37 12.32 0.84 -7.26
N ASP A 38 12.16 1.25 -6.00
CA ASP A 38 13.14 1.03 -4.93
C ASP A 38 13.40 -0.47 -4.72
N TYR A 39 12.37 -1.31 -4.71
CA TYR A 39 12.51 -2.77 -4.61
C TYR A 39 13.46 -3.35 -5.67
N PHE A 40 13.30 -2.97 -6.95
CA PHE A 40 14.17 -3.45 -8.01
C PHE A 40 15.57 -2.86 -7.95
N MET A 41 15.70 -1.57 -7.63
CA MET A 41 17.01 -0.92 -7.56
C MET A 41 17.85 -1.46 -6.40
N MET A 42 17.23 -1.72 -5.24
CA MET A 42 17.90 -2.23 -4.05
C MET A 42 18.33 -3.68 -4.22
N LEU A 43 17.41 -4.57 -4.61
CA LEU A 43 17.73 -6.00 -4.80
C LEU A 43 18.62 -6.23 -6.02
N GLY A 44 18.50 -5.38 -7.05
CA GLY A 44 19.39 -5.39 -8.20
C GLY A 44 20.76 -4.76 -7.95
N HIS A 45 21.02 -4.24 -6.75
CA HIS A 45 22.28 -3.60 -6.36
C HIS A 45 22.73 -2.53 -7.37
N ASN A 46 21.80 -1.70 -7.82
CA ASN A 46 22.06 -0.68 -8.84
C ASN A 46 23.02 0.41 -8.30
N GLU A 47 24.27 0.41 -8.75
CA GLU A 47 25.31 1.31 -8.24
C GLU A 47 24.95 2.80 -8.32
N ALA A 48 24.30 3.23 -9.41
CA ALA A 48 23.91 4.62 -9.60
C ALA A 48 22.82 5.03 -8.59
N TYR A 49 21.85 4.16 -8.32
CA TYR A 49 20.81 4.40 -7.33
C TYR A 49 21.38 4.48 -5.91
N TYR A 50 22.24 3.52 -5.53
CA TYR A 50 22.91 3.53 -4.23
C TYR A 50 23.74 4.80 -4.04
N SER A 51 24.52 5.18 -5.06
CA SER A 51 25.32 6.41 -5.04
C SER A 51 24.43 7.66 -4.90
N ALA A 52 23.35 7.76 -5.67
CA ALA A 52 22.43 8.89 -5.63
C ALA A 52 21.72 9.05 -4.27
N LYS A 53 21.47 7.94 -3.57
CA LYS A 53 20.86 7.91 -2.24
C LYS A 53 21.88 7.98 -1.10
N ASN A 54 23.18 8.03 -1.42
CA ASN A 54 24.28 7.96 -0.46
C ASN A 54 24.25 6.70 0.41
N TYR A 55 23.85 5.56 -0.17
CA TYR A 55 23.86 4.27 0.49
C TYR A 55 25.29 3.69 0.48
N GLY A 56 25.84 3.49 1.68
CA GLY A 56 27.17 2.92 1.86
C GLY A 56 27.18 1.39 1.89
N ALA A 57 28.36 0.82 2.13
CA ALA A 57 28.59 -0.63 2.16
C ALA A 57 27.64 -1.37 3.13
N ALA A 58 27.35 -0.80 4.30
CA ALA A 58 26.44 -1.43 5.26
C ALA A 58 25.02 -1.66 4.70
N VAL A 59 24.51 -0.73 3.88
CA VAL A 59 23.19 -0.89 3.23
C VAL A 59 23.27 -1.89 2.08
N PHE A 60 24.37 -1.87 1.31
CA PHE A 60 24.61 -2.85 0.25
C PHE A 60 24.67 -4.27 0.82
N ASP A 61 25.46 -4.49 1.87
CA ASP A 61 25.60 -5.78 2.54
C ASP A 61 24.29 -6.23 3.19
N TYR A 62 23.46 -5.28 3.67
CA TYR A 62 22.14 -5.59 4.23
C TYR A 62 21.18 -6.21 3.23
N PHE A 63 21.25 -5.79 1.96
CA PHE A 63 20.43 -6.35 0.89
C PHE A 63 21.13 -7.45 0.08
N THR A 64 22.44 -7.66 0.31
CA THR A 64 23.17 -8.83 -0.17
C THR A 64 22.66 -10.06 0.57
N ASP A 65 22.29 -11.12 -0.16
CA ASP A 65 21.70 -12.35 0.40
C ASP A 65 20.48 -12.10 1.32
N TYR A 66 19.64 -11.13 0.93
CA TYR A 66 18.49 -10.70 1.74
C TYR A 66 17.58 -11.90 2.13
N PRO A 67 17.26 -12.07 3.44
CA PRO A 67 16.53 -13.25 3.89
C PRO A 67 15.15 -13.42 3.25
N ALA A 68 14.80 -14.66 2.91
CA ALA A 68 13.59 -14.97 2.13
C ALA A 68 12.28 -14.51 2.79
N VAL A 69 12.16 -14.58 4.12
CA VAL A 69 10.92 -14.20 4.81
C VAL A 69 10.66 -12.69 4.74
N PRO A 70 11.60 -11.80 5.15
CA PRO A 70 11.53 -10.37 4.86
C PRO A 70 11.32 -10.06 3.38
N LEU A 71 11.99 -10.77 2.47
CA LEU A 71 11.81 -10.58 1.03
C LEU A 71 10.36 -10.81 0.61
N ILE A 72 9.77 -11.94 0.98
CA ILE A 72 8.36 -12.26 0.67
C ILE A 72 7.43 -11.20 1.25
N CYS A 73 7.64 -10.77 2.49
CA CYS A 73 6.86 -9.70 3.10
C CYS A 73 6.98 -8.38 2.31
N TRP A 74 8.20 -8.01 1.89
CA TRP A 74 8.42 -6.82 1.10
C TRP A 74 7.76 -6.90 -0.27
N THR A 75 7.94 -8.01 -0.99
CA THR A 75 7.29 -8.27 -2.28
C THR A 75 5.77 -8.17 -2.14
N LEU A 76 5.16 -8.88 -1.18
CA LEU A 76 3.72 -8.82 -0.97
C LEU A 76 3.25 -7.40 -0.67
N ASN A 77 3.96 -6.66 0.18
CA ASN A 77 3.59 -5.28 0.50
C ASN A 77 3.59 -4.38 -0.75
N VAL A 78 4.67 -4.34 -1.52
CA VAL A 78 4.78 -3.38 -2.64
C VAL A 78 3.82 -3.70 -3.79
N PHE A 79 3.65 -4.98 -4.12
CA PHE A 79 2.76 -5.39 -5.21
C PHE A 79 1.29 -5.26 -4.82
N THR A 80 0.88 -5.75 -3.65
CA THR A 80 -0.52 -5.58 -3.21
C THR A 80 -0.82 -4.13 -2.85
N GLY A 81 0.19 -3.38 -2.39
CA GLY A 81 0.12 -1.96 -2.16
C GLY A 81 -0.07 -1.14 -3.43
N LEU A 82 0.46 -1.57 -4.57
CA LEU A 82 0.16 -0.97 -5.88
C LEU A 82 -1.23 -1.39 -6.39
N ILE A 83 -1.60 -2.66 -6.23
CA ILE A 83 -2.88 -3.19 -6.73
C ILE A 83 -4.07 -2.60 -5.95
N ALA A 84 -3.94 -2.39 -4.65
CA ALA A 84 -5.00 -1.83 -3.79
C ALA A 84 -5.53 -0.46 -4.27
N PRO A 85 -4.71 0.59 -4.51
CA PRO A 85 -5.16 1.87 -5.01
C PRO A 85 -5.73 1.78 -6.44
N ILE A 86 -5.20 0.88 -7.29
CA ILE A 86 -5.82 0.61 -8.60
C ILE A 86 -7.25 0.10 -8.42
N LEU A 87 -7.43 -0.91 -7.56
CA LEU A 87 -8.75 -1.44 -7.25
C LEU A 87 -9.66 -0.39 -6.59
N LEU A 88 -9.12 0.48 -5.75
CA LEU A 88 -9.85 1.61 -5.16
C LEU A 88 -10.36 2.57 -6.23
N LEU A 89 -9.52 2.95 -7.20
CA LEU A 89 -9.88 3.82 -8.32
C LEU A 89 -10.94 3.16 -9.22
N LEU A 90 -10.84 1.85 -9.42
CA LEU A 90 -11.86 1.03 -10.11
C LEU A 90 -13.10 0.77 -9.25
N ARG A 91 -13.12 1.24 -8.00
CA ARG A 91 -14.19 1.05 -7.01
C ARG A 91 -14.54 -0.42 -6.75
N SER A 92 -13.54 -1.29 -6.80
CA SER A 92 -13.69 -2.72 -6.56
C SER A 92 -13.68 -3.03 -5.06
N ARG A 93 -14.61 -3.89 -4.60
CA ARG A 93 -14.63 -4.39 -3.22
C ARG A 93 -13.37 -5.16 -2.82
N TRP A 94 -12.60 -5.63 -3.81
CA TRP A 94 -11.32 -6.31 -3.62
C TRP A 94 -10.22 -5.37 -3.10
N ALA A 95 -10.39 -4.04 -3.18
CA ALA A 95 -9.46 -3.09 -2.58
C ALA A 95 -9.28 -3.33 -1.07
N VAL A 96 -10.31 -3.84 -0.38
CA VAL A 96 -10.26 -4.11 1.07
C VAL A 96 -9.31 -5.26 1.42
N PRO A 97 -9.50 -6.51 0.95
CA PRO A 97 -8.58 -7.59 1.28
C PRO A 97 -7.16 -7.34 0.73
N VAL A 98 -7.01 -6.71 -0.44
CA VAL A 98 -5.68 -6.44 -1.02
C VAL A 98 -4.90 -5.40 -0.21
N SER A 99 -5.55 -4.32 0.25
CA SER A 99 -4.90 -3.35 1.16
C SER A 99 -4.58 -3.96 2.54
N LEU A 100 -5.42 -4.89 3.03
CA LEU A 100 -5.11 -5.62 4.27
C LEU A 100 -3.86 -6.50 4.13
N ILE A 101 -3.75 -7.24 3.03
CA ILE A 101 -2.54 -8.05 2.75
C ILE A 101 -1.32 -7.13 2.76
N SER A 102 -1.38 -6.01 2.04
CA SER A 102 -0.28 -5.04 2.02
C SER A 102 0.10 -4.55 3.42
N ALA A 103 -0.89 -4.20 4.26
CA ALA A 103 -0.68 -3.71 5.62
C ALA A 103 -0.06 -4.77 6.54
N LEU A 104 -0.53 -6.01 6.49
CA LEU A 104 0.02 -7.10 7.28
C LEU A 104 1.42 -7.49 6.82
N SER A 105 1.68 -7.42 5.51
CA SER A 105 3.00 -7.71 4.95
C SER A 105 4.06 -6.69 5.40
N ILE A 106 3.76 -5.39 5.40
CA ILE A 106 4.71 -4.39 5.93
C ILE A 106 4.86 -4.48 7.45
N LEU A 107 3.79 -4.77 8.18
CA LEU A 107 3.87 -5.03 9.62
C LEU A 107 4.83 -6.19 9.93
N GLY A 108 4.72 -7.29 9.18
CA GLY A 108 5.63 -8.43 9.32
C GLY A 108 7.06 -8.10 8.91
N LEU A 109 7.25 -7.40 7.80
CA LEU A 109 8.56 -6.94 7.32
C LEU A 109 9.27 -6.08 8.37
N GLU A 110 8.60 -5.04 8.86
CA GLU A 110 9.15 -4.13 9.85
C GLU A 110 9.40 -4.84 11.17
N GLY A 111 8.44 -5.64 11.65
CA GLY A 111 8.61 -6.42 12.87
C GLY A 111 9.86 -7.29 12.83
N ILE A 112 10.12 -7.98 11.71
CA ILE A 112 11.31 -8.82 11.55
C ILE A 112 12.58 -7.96 11.43
N THR A 113 12.57 -6.94 10.57
CA THR A 113 13.77 -6.16 10.26
C THR A 113 14.22 -5.28 11.43
N PHE A 114 13.30 -4.70 12.19
CA PHE A 114 13.61 -3.95 13.40
C PHE A 114 14.08 -4.86 14.54
N ALA A 115 13.45 -6.02 14.74
CA ALA A 115 13.79 -6.90 15.86
C ALA A 115 15.08 -7.70 15.63
N PHE A 116 15.34 -8.16 14.41
CA PHE A 116 16.39 -9.16 14.15
C PHE A 116 17.47 -8.71 13.18
N MET A 117 17.24 -7.67 12.36
CA MET A 117 18.19 -7.25 11.31
C MET A 117 18.84 -5.90 11.58
N GLY A 118 18.53 -5.24 12.71
CA GLY A 118 19.14 -3.97 13.05
C GLY A 118 18.79 -2.83 12.08
N ARG A 119 17.59 -2.85 11.47
CA ARG A 119 17.13 -1.87 10.46
C ARG A 119 17.48 -0.43 10.83
N TRP A 120 17.22 -0.04 12.08
CA TRP A 120 17.47 1.32 12.58
C TRP A 120 18.94 1.73 12.46
N HIS A 121 19.87 0.83 12.75
CA HIS A 121 21.30 1.11 12.69
C HIS A 121 21.82 1.13 11.26
N VAL A 122 21.31 0.24 10.41
CA VAL A 122 21.83 0.05 9.05
C VAL A 122 21.21 1.02 8.05
N LEU A 123 19.88 1.15 8.03
CA LEU A 123 19.18 2.09 7.13
C LEU A 123 19.10 3.50 7.71
N GLY A 124 19.38 3.65 9.01
CA GLY A 124 19.35 4.92 9.71
C GLY A 124 17.93 5.38 10.11
N PRO A 125 17.84 6.43 10.95
CA PRO A 125 16.58 6.88 11.52
C PRO A 125 15.59 7.41 10.46
N TRP A 126 16.07 8.15 9.47
CA TRP A 126 15.21 8.81 8.48
C TRP A 126 14.44 7.80 7.62
N ILE A 127 15.13 6.78 7.09
CA ILE A 127 14.49 5.72 6.30
C ILE A 127 13.55 4.92 7.19
N SER A 128 14.02 4.52 8.37
CA SER A 128 13.23 3.75 9.32
C SER A 128 11.91 4.45 9.72
N LEU A 129 11.93 5.76 9.94
CA LEU A 129 10.72 6.54 10.24
C LEU A 129 9.79 6.66 9.03
N PHE A 130 10.35 6.82 7.83
CA PHE A 130 9.56 6.82 6.60
C PHE A 130 8.84 5.49 6.40
N ASP A 131 9.50 4.36 6.64
CA ASP A 131 8.85 3.04 6.55
C ASP A 131 7.70 2.91 7.56
N ILE A 132 7.92 3.29 8.83
CA ILE A 132 6.88 3.31 9.87
C ILE A 132 5.69 4.20 9.44
N GLU A 133 5.96 5.30 8.73
CA GLU A 133 4.91 6.13 8.15
C GLU A 133 4.12 5.37 7.07
N ILE A 134 4.80 4.65 6.17
CA ILE A 134 4.17 3.78 5.16
C ILE A 134 3.32 2.69 5.84
N LEU A 135 3.80 2.07 6.92
CA LEU A 135 3.02 1.13 7.72
C LEU A 135 1.70 1.77 8.19
N GLY A 136 1.77 2.94 8.82
CA GLY A 136 0.59 3.68 9.26
C GLY A 136 -0.35 4.05 8.12
N MET A 137 0.19 4.57 7.02
CA MET A 137 -0.56 4.92 5.82
C MET A 137 -1.27 3.71 5.20
N THR A 138 -0.61 2.55 5.15
CA THR A 138 -1.18 1.33 4.54
C THR A 138 -2.36 0.80 5.37
N PHE A 139 -2.25 0.83 6.70
CA PHE A 139 -3.40 0.56 7.57
C PHE A 139 -4.51 1.60 7.39
N GLY A 140 -4.15 2.87 7.25
CA GLY A 140 -5.10 3.94 6.91
C GLY A 140 -5.86 3.67 5.62
N LEU A 141 -5.17 3.22 4.55
CA LEU A 141 -5.78 2.82 3.29
C LEU A 141 -6.74 1.64 3.47
N TYR A 142 -6.37 0.64 4.27
CA TYR A 142 -7.25 -0.49 4.58
C TYR A 142 -8.55 -0.03 5.26
N PHE A 143 -8.44 0.77 6.33
CA PHE A 143 -9.62 1.27 7.05
C PHE A 143 -10.49 2.15 6.16
N TYR A 144 -9.87 2.98 5.32
CA TYR A 144 -10.55 3.82 4.36
C TYR A 144 -11.30 3.00 3.29
N CYS A 145 -10.66 2.00 2.68
CA CYS A 145 -11.30 1.08 1.75
C CYS A 145 -12.47 0.34 2.42
N ARG A 146 -12.28 -0.13 3.67
CA ARG A 146 -13.33 -0.80 4.44
C ARG A 146 -14.54 0.11 4.68
N ALA A 147 -14.30 1.37 5.05
CA ALA A 147 -15.36 2.36 5.24
C ALA A 147 -16.12 2.65 3.93
N LEU A 148 -15.42 2.78 2.80
CA LEU A 148 -16.06 2.98 1.49
C LEU A 148 -16.87 1.76 1.03
N LYS A 149 -16.41 0.53 1.34
CA LYS A 149 -17.19 -0.68 1.10
C LYS A 149 -18.49 -0.70 1.90
N GLN A 150 -18.42 -0.36 3.20
CA GLN A 150 -19.60 -0.29 4.07
C GLN A 150 -20.61 0.77 3.62
N ARG A 151 -20.13 1.87 3.03
CA ARG A 151 -20.96 2.94 2.45
C ARG A 151 -21.51 2.62 1.05
N GLY A 152 -21.25 1.42 0.51
CA GLY A 152 -21.70 1.02 -0.83
C GLY A 152 -21.04 1.81 -1.97
N VAL A 153 -19.87 2.41 -1.74
CA VAL A 153 -19.08 3.10 -2.77
C VAL A 153 -18.24 2.10 -3.57
N LEU A 154 -17.70 1.08 -2.91
CA LEU A 154 -16.99 -0.04 -3.55
C LEU A 154 -17.96 -1.18 -3.85
N ARG A 155 -17.85 -1.81 -5.02
CA ARG A 155 -18.77 -2.84 -5.55
C ARG A 155 -18.08 -4.17 -5.82
#